data_AF-A0A9P7R2A9-F1
#
_entry.id   AF-A0A9P7R2A9-F1
#
_cell.length_a   1.000
_cell.length_b   1.000
_cell.length_c   1.000
_cell.angle_alpha   90.00
_cell.angle_beta   90.00
_cell.angle_gamma   90.00
#
_symmetry.space_group_name_H-M   'P 1'
#
loop_
_entity.id
_entity.type
_entity.pdbx_description
1 polymer ?
#
loop_
_entity_poly.entity_id
_entity_poly.type
_entity_poly.pdbx_seq_one_letter_code
_entity_poly.pdbx_strand_id
1 'polypeptide(L)'
;DVHIYHFQSNPEQVKHARDLWERIRREFPELRIYRFWEKPIGPHPVAMFEVNIFTPAQFGAFIPWLTIYRGPLSVLIHPNTIEEGVDHSATELRNHTQRATWMGDRLPLDTTIFYRNKN
;
A
#
# COMPACT_ATOMS: atom_id res chain seq x y z
N ASP A 1 -1.79 -6.38 0.61
CA ASP A 1 -2.13 -5.00 0.99
C ASP A 1 -1.95 -4.05 -0.18
N VAL A 2 -2.69 -2.95 -0.16
CA VAL A 2 -2.61 -1.87 -1.14
C VAL A 2 -2.24 -0.58 -0.43
N HIS A 3 -1.06 -0.04 -0.70
CA HIS A 3 -0.54 1.19 -0.12
C HIS A 3 -0.64 2.31 -1.14
N ILE A 4 -1.46 3.32 -0.86
CA ILE A 4 -1.65 4.49 -1.72
C ILE A 4 -0.81 5.64 -1.16
N TYR A 5 0.15 6.10 -1.94
CA TYR A 5 1.14 7.10 -1.52
C TYR A 5 0.72 8.51 -1.91
N HIS A 6 1.08 9.46 -1.06
CA HIS A 6 1.02 10.89 -1.36
C HIS A 6 2.28 11.57 -0.82
N PHE A 7 2.77 12.57 -1.55
CA PHE A 7 3.86 13.40 -1.06
C PHE A 7 3.29 14.40 -0.04
N GLN A 8 3.64 14.21 1.23
CA GLN A 8 3.16 15.06 2.33
C GLN A 8 3.49 16.55 2.17
N SER A 9 4.50 16.89 1.36
CA SER A 9 4.87 18.27 1.02
C SER A 9 4.06 18.87 -0.13
N ASN A 10 3.19 18.10 -0.78
CA ASN A 10 2.34 18.53 -1.89
C ASN A 10 0.87 18.60 -1.41
N PRO A 11 0.32 19.81 -1.14
CA PRO A 11 -1.04 19.98 -0.62
C PRO A 11 -2.13 19.40 -1.52
N GLU A 12 -1.97 19.47 -2.84
CA GLU A 12 -2.92 18.91 -3.82
C GLU A 12 -2.98 17.39 -3.71
N GLN A 13 -1.84 16.71 -3.61
CA GLN A 13 -1.81 15.26 -3.41
C GLN A 13 -2.37 14.86 -2.05
N VAL A 14 -2.05 15.60 -0.98
CA VAL A 14 -2.60 15.33 0.37
C VAL A 14 -4.12 15.44 0.35
N LYS A 15 -4.67 16.49 -0.26
CA LYS A 15 -6.11 16.66 -0.40
C LYS A 15 -6.74 15.53 -1.22
N HIS A 16 -6.20 15.24 -2.40
CA HIS A 16 -6.71 14.19 -3.28
C HIS A 16 -6.65 12.80 -2.61
N ALA A 17 -5.57 12.49 -1.89
CA ALA A 17 -5.42 11.24 -1.16
C ALA A 17 -6.43 11.13 -0.02
N ARG A 18 -6.73 12.23 0.69
CA ARG A 18 -7.75 12.25 1.74
C ARG A 18 -9.16 12.05 1.17
N ASP A 19 -9.49 12.76 0.10
CA ASP A 19 -10.77 12.61 -0.60
C ASP A 19 -10.96 11.16 -1.12
N LEU A 20 -9.89 10.57 -1.66
CA LEU A 20 -9.89 9.16 -2.10
C LEU A 20 -10.04 8.20 -0.92
N TRP A 21 -9.31 8.41 0.18
CA TRP A 21 -9.37 7.61 1.42
C TRP A 21 -10.78 7.59 2.02
N GLU A 22 -11.50 8.71 2.00
CA GLU A 22 -12.91 8.78 2.40
C GLU A 22 -13.83 8.11 1.39
N ARG A 23 -13.60 8.31 0.09
CA ARG A 23 -14.42 7.71 -0.96
C ARG A 23 -14.37 6.19 -0.94
N ILE A 24 -13.19 5.60 -0.74
CA ILE A 24 -13.02 4.15 -0.63
C ILE A 24 -13.86 3.60 0.53
N ARG A 25 -13.90 4.27 1.69
CA ARG A 25 -14.75 3.84 2.82
C ARG A 25 -16.24 3.84 2.52
N ARG A 26 -16.69 4.77 1.68
CA ARG A 26 -18.10 4.88 1.29
C ARG A 26 -18.49 3.84 0.24
N GLU A 27 -17.64 3.63 -0.76
CA GLU A 27 -17.94 2.76 -1.90
C GLU A 27 -17.56 1.28 -1.67
N PHE A 28 -16.61 1.01 -0.78
CA PHE A 28 -16.13 -0.32 -0.43
C PHE A 28 -16.11 -0.54 1.09
N PRO A 29 -17.28 -0.47 1.77
CA PRO A 29 -17.37 -0.63 3.22
C PRO A 29 -16.89 -2.01 3.73
N GLU A 30 -16.81 -3.01 2.85
CA GLU A 30 -16.31 -4.35 3.14
C GLU A 30 -14.78 -4.46 3.19
N LEU A 31 -14.05 -3.46 2.65
CA LEU A 31 -12.60 -3.44 2.70
C LEU A 31 -12.12 -2.90 4.05
N ARG A 32 -11.00 -3.42 4.53
CA ARG A 32 -10.38 -2.87 5.74
C ARG A 32 -9.45 -1.73 5.34
N ILE A 33 -9.87 -0.49 5.62
CA ILE A 33 -9.07 0.70 5.35
C ILE A 33 -8.47 1.26 6.63
N TYR A 34 -7.14 1.38 6.64
CA TYR A 34 -6.38 1.84 7.79
C TYR A 34 -6.28 3.36 7.85
N ARG A 35 -5.65 3.85 8.92
CA ARG A 35 -5.47 5.27 9.16
C ARG A 35 -4.75 5.96 8.00
N PHE A 36 -5.06 7.23 7.81
CA PHE A 36 -4.32 8.10 6.91
C PHE A 36 -3.02 8.52 7.59
N TRP A 37 -1.87 8.11 7.07
CA TRP A 37 -0.59 8.59 7.56
C TRP A 37 -0.17 9.85 6.81
N GLU A 38 0.34 10.82 7.56
CA GLU A 38 0.85 12.10 7.04
C GLU A 38 2.39 12.14 7.01
N LYS A 39 3.03 11.01 7.29
CA LYS A 39 4.48 10.84 7.32
C LYS A 39 4.89 9.43 6.89
N PRO A 40 6.15 9.21 6.50
CA PRO A 40 6.72 7.88 6.26
C PRO A 40 6.55 6.96 7.48
N ILE A 41 6.32 5.67 7.24
CA ILE A 41 6.20 4.64 8.28
C ILE A 41 6.68 3.30 7.76
N GLY A 42 7.38 2.50 8.58
CA GLY A 42 7.87 1.19 8.16
C GLY A 42 8.75 1.27 6.91
N PRO A 43 8.54 0.42 5.88
CA PRO A 43 9.31 0.46 4.63
C PRO A 43 8.87 1.58 3.67
N HIS A 44 7.82 2.34 4.00
CA HIS A 44 7.18 3.29 3.11
C HIS A 44 7.88 4.65 3.14
N PRO A 45 8.45 5.13 2.02
CA PRO A 45 9.35 6.28 2.01
C PRO A 45 8.64 7.64 2.11
N VAL A 46 7.32 7.67 1.88
CA VAL A 46 6.47 8.86 1.93
C VAL A 46 5.16 8.53 2.66
N ALA A 47 4.37 9.55 2.93
CA ALA A 47 3.06 9.37 3.54
C ALA A 47 2.12 8.49 2.70
N MET A 48 1.28 7.69 3.36
CA MET A 48 0.41 6.73 2.68
C MET A 48 -0.84 6.38 3.51
N PHE A 49 -1.75 5.64 2.90
CA PHE A 49 -2.72 4.85 3.64
C PHE A 49 -2.84 3.44 3.03
N GLU A 50 -3.26 2.49 3.85
CA GLU A 50 -3.35 1.08 3.50
C GLU A 50 -4.81 0.63 3.38
N VAL A 51 -5.09 -0.15 2.34
CA VAL A 51 -6.35 -0.87 2.12
C VAL A 51 -6.04 -2.36 2.02
N ASN A 52 -6.68 -3.16 2.86
CA ASN A 52 -6.52 -4.61 2.84
C ASN A 52 -7.65 -5.30 2.10
N ILE A 53 -7.22 -6.22 1.24
CA ILE A 53 -8.04 -7.05 0.36
C ILE A 53 -7.84 -8.48 0.84
N PHE A 54 -8.93 -9.17 1.14
CA PHE A 54 -8.91 -10.52 1.70
C PHE A 54 -9.42 -11.58 0.74
N THR A 55 -10.10 -11.20 -0.34
CA THR A 55 -10.68 -12.15 -1.31
C THR A 55 -10.35 -11.80 -2.76
N PRO A 56 -10.33 -12.79 -3.67
CA PRO A 56 -10.18 -12.54 -5.10
C PRO A 56 -11.29 -11.63 -5.68
N ALA A 57 -12.52 -11.74 -5.16
CA ALA A 57 -13.63 -10.88 -5.58
C ALA A 57 -13.38 -9.41 -5.22
N GLN A 58 -12.91 -9.14 -4.00
CA GLN A 58 -12.50 -7.80 -3.58
C GLN A 58 -11.36 -7.28 -4.46
N PHE A 59 -10.36 -8.12 -4.78
CA PHE A 59 -9.27 -7.73 -5.69
C PHE A 59 -9.81 -7.35 -7.07
N GLY A 60 -10.67 -8.18 -7.65
CA GLY A 60 -11.26 -7.96 -8.97
C GLY A 60 -12.16 -6.72 -9.05
N ALA A 61 -12.78 -6.31 -7.94
CA ALA A 61 -13.58 -5.09 -7.90
C ALA A 61 -12.73 -3.84 -7.63
N PHE A 62 -11.87 -3.88 -6.62
CA PHE A 62 -11.17 -2.70 -6.11
C PHE A 62 -10.02 -2.25 -7.01
N ILE A 63 -9.23 -3.17 -7.56
CA ILE A 63 -8.03 -2.83 -8.34
C ILE A 63 -8.39 -2.10 -9.66
N PRO A 64 -9.39 -2.52 -10.45
CA PRO A 64 -9.85 -1.76 -11.61
C PRO A 64 -10.45 -0.40 -11.23
N TRP A 65 -11.23 -0.34 -10.14
CA TRP A 65 -11.78 0.93 -9.65
C TRP A 65 -10.66 1.91 -9.28
N LEU A 66 -9.64 1.44 -8.55
CA LEU A 66 -8.50 2.27 -8.15
C LEU A 66 -7.69 2.73 -9.36
N THR A 67 -7.59 1.91 -10.41
CA THR A 67 -6.94 2.29 -11.69
C THR A 67 -7.59 3.54 -12.30
N ILE A 68 -8.91 3.67 -12.19
CA ILE A 68 -9.68 4.79 -12.75
C ILE A 68 -9.57 6.03 -11.86
N TYR A 69 -9.63 5.87 -10.53
CA TYR A 69 -9.87 6.99 -9.62
C TYR A 69 -8.66 7.42 -8.77
N ARG A 70 -7.54 6.70 -8.79
CA ARG A 70 -6.35 7.07 -7.98
C ARG A 70 -5.74 8.42 -8.37
N GLY A 71 -6.02 8.94 -9.56
CA GLY A 71 -5.41 10.17 -10.06
C GLY A 71 -3.87 10.06 -10.10
N PRO A 72 -3.12 11.06 -9.62
CA PRO A 72 -1.66 11.07 -9.71
C PRO A 72 -0.96 10.17 -8.67
N LEU A 73 -1.71 9.54 -7.75
CA LEU A 73 -1.11 8.83 -6.62
C LEU A 73 -0.49 7.49 -7.05
N SER A 74 0.76 7.27 -6.64
CA SER A 74 1.42 5.97 -6.79
C SER A 74 0.84 4.95 -5.82
N VAL A 75 0.78 3.69 -6.24
CA VAL A 75 0.22 2.60 -5.44
C VAL A 75 1.14 1.38 -5.47
N LEU A 76 1.51 0.88 -4.30
CA LEU A 76 2.14 -0.43 -4.11
C LEU A 76 1.07 -1.45 -3.78
N ILE A 77 1.03 -2.56 -4.52
CA ILE A 77 0.16 -3.69 -4.27
C ILE A 77 1.06 -4.89 -4.00
N HIS A 78 0.94 -5.54 -2.85
CA HIS A 78 1.69 -6.77 -2.56
C HIS A 78 0.81 -7.83 -1.90
N PRO A 79 1.14 -9.12 -2.04
CA PRO A 79 0.49 -10.19 -1.28
C PRO A 79 1.05 -10.25 0.15
N ASN A 80 0.34 -10.98 1.02
CA ASN A 80 0.82 -11.36 2.35
C ASN A 80 0.89 -12.89 2.38
N THR A 81 2.05 -13.44 2.02
CA THR A 81 2.28 -14.89 2.00
C THR A 81 2.97 -15.35 3.27
N ILE A 82 2.76 -16.61 3.63
CA ILE A 82 3.54 -17.31 4.64
C ILE A 82 4.31 -18.41 3.94
N GLU A 83 5.59 -18.60 4.29
CA GLU A 83 6.44 -19.64 3.75
C GLU A 83 7.06 -20.46 4.88
N GLU A 84 6.78 -21.75 4.87
CA GLU A 84 7.32 -22.69 5.86
C GLU A 84 8.84 -22.77 5.73
N GLY A 85 9.55 -22.72 6.86
CA GLY A 85 11.00 -22.78 6.90
C GLY A 85 11.73 -21.52 6.43
N VAL A 86 11.02 -20.43 6.10
CA VAL A 86 11.61 -19.15 5.72
C VAL A 86 11.40 -18.11 6.81
N ASP A 87 12.43 -17.33 7.12
CA ASP A 87 12.33 -16.19 8.02
C ASP A 87 11.19 -15.24 7.60
N HIS A 88 10.40 -14.79 8.57
CA HIS A 88 9.27 -13.91 8.32
C HIS A 88 9.71 -12.60 7.67
N SER A 89 10.81 -12.00 8.13
CA SER A 89 11.32 -10.73 7.59
C SER A 89 11.79 -10.91 6.14
N ALA A 90 12.42 -12.05 5.81
CA ALA A 90 12.77 -12.39 4.44
C ALA A 90 11.53 -12.59 3.54
N THR A 91 10.45 -13.13 4.08
CA THR A 91 9.17 -13.27 3.37
C THR A 91 8.52 -11.91 3.12
N GLU A 92 8.50 -11.03 4.12
CA GLU A 92 8.01 -9.66 3.98
C GLU A 92 8.82 -8.84 2.99
N LEU A 93 10.15 -9.00 2.99
CA LEU A 93 11.00 -8.40 1.97
C LEU A 93 10.58 -8.83 0.55
N ARG A 94 10.35 -10.13 0.31
CA ARG A 94 9.91 -10.62 -1.01
C ARG A 94 8.52 -10.13 -1.37
N ASN A 95 7.59 -10.09 -0.41
CA ASN A 95 6.25 -9.54 -0.61
C ASN A 95 6.32 -8.09 -1.10
N HIS A 96 7.06 -7.24 -0.39
CA HIS A 96 7.17 -5.81 -0.70
C HIS A 96 8.04 -5.49 -1.94
N THR A 97 8.79 -6.46 -2.47
CA THR A 97 9.73 -6.23 -3.59
C THR A 97 9.42 -7.09 -4.82
N GLN A 98 9.72 -8.39 -4.77
CA GLN A 98 9.67 -9.30 -5.91
C GLN A 98 8.24 -9.67 -6.31
N ARG A 99 7.32 -9.70 -5.34
CA ARG A 99 5.91 -10.05 -5.54
C ARG A 99 4.99 -8.83 -5.63
N ALA A 100 5.59 -7.64 -5.55
CA ALA A 100 4.87 -6.39 -5.61
C ALA A 100 4.52 -6.02 -7.05
N THR A 101 3.34 -5.43 -7.22
CA THR A 101 2.91 -4.73 -8.44
C THR A 101 2.74 -3.25 -8.12
N TRP A 102 2.98 -2.39 -9.09
CA TRP A 102 2.84 -0.94 -8.95
C TRP A 102 1.82 -0.38 -9.93
N MET A 103 1.05 0.62 -9.47
CA MET A 103 0.28 1.52 -10.34
C MET A 103 0.85 2.93 -10.24
N GLY A 104 1.11 3.56 -11.38
CA GLY A 104 1.85 4.82 -11.43
C GLY A 104 3.34 4.61 -11.19
N ASP A 105 4.00 5.63 -10.64
CA ASP A 105 5.45 5.61 -10.47
C ASP A 105 5.87 4.79 -9.26
N ARG A 106 6.85 3.90 -9.44
CA ARG A 106 7.42 3.11 -8.35
C ARG A 106 8.24 3.99 -7.42
N LEU A 107 8.00 3.87 -6.12
CA LEU A 107 8.82 4.52 -5.10
C LEU A 107 9.86 3.54 -4.51
N PRO A 108 11.09 4.00 -4.20
CA PRO A 108 12.10 3.17 -3.56
C PRO A 108 11.78 2.97 -2.08
N LEU A 109 11.35 1.76 -1.70
CA LEU A 109 11.06 1.42 -0.30
C LEU A 109 12.34 1.34 0.56
N ASP A 110 12.24 1.70 1.84
CA ASP A 110 13.31 1.43 2.82
C ASP A 110 13.26 -0.03 3.27
N THR A 111 13.94 -0.89 2.52
CA THR A 111 14.00 -2.32 2.83
C THR A 111 14.92 -2.64 4.02
N THR A 112 15.66 -1.68 4.57
CA THR A 112 16.62 -1.96 5.66
C THR A 112 15.92 -2.53 6.89
N ILE A 113 14.65 -2.16 7.11
CA ILE A 113 13.83 -2.64 8.23
C ILE A 113 13.69 -4.18 8.24
N PHE A 114 13.64 -4.82 7.07
CA PHE A 114 13.49 -6.27 6.97
C PHE A 114 14.77 -7.04 7.34
N TYR A 115 15.90 -6.36 7.49
CA TYR A 115 17.17 -6.97 7.86
C TYR A 115 17.52 -6.79 9.35
N ARG A 116 16.78 -5.94 10.09
CA ARG A 116 17.15 -5.52 11.47
C ARG A 116 16.88 -6.58 12.55
N ASN A 117 16.09 -7.63 12.28
CA ASN A 117 15.74 -8.67 13.25
C ASN A 117 16.79 -9.81 13.37
N LYS A 118 18.07 -9.52 13.11
CA LYS A 118 19.15 -10.53 13.10
C LYS A 118 20.09 -10.51 14.32
N ASN A 119 19.69 -9.90 15.43
CA ASN A 119 20.45 -9.94 16.68
C ASN A 119 19.77 -10.84 17.71
#